data_AF-A0A2T0LZ78-F1
#
_entry.id   AF-A0A2T0LZ78-F1
#
_cell.length_a   1.000
_cell.length_b   1.000
_cell.length_c   1.000
_cell.angle_alpha   90.00
_cell.angle_beta   90.00
_cell.angle_gamma   90.00
#
_symmetry.space_group_name_H-M   'P 1'
#
loop_
_entity.id
_entity.type
_entity.pdbx_description
1 polymer ?
#
loop_
_entity_poly.entity_id
_entity_poly.type
_entity_poly.pdbx_seq_one_letter_code
_entity_poly.pdbx_strand_id
1 'polypeptide(L)' 'MRVERFKDWLAEQLRERGVEVERYQVDDGITDLAVKGGSDDAELRLRIVRTSPAKGENHDAEEQVTTREPGTTIEITRR' A
#
# COMPACT_ATOMS: atom_id res chain seq x y z
N MET A 1 -14.08 -0.40 2.08
CA MET A 1 -13.46 0.87 2.55
C MET A 1 -13.07 1.69 1.34
N ARG A 2 -13.33 3.01 1.28
CA ARG A 2 -12.89 3.84 0.13
C ARG A 2 -11.37 3.91 0.08
N VAL A 3 -10.78 3.89 -1.12
CA VAL A 3 -9.31 3.87 -1.34
C VAL A 3 -8.60 5.01 -0.59
N GLU A 4 -9.11 6.24 -0.66
CA GLU A 4 -8.51 7.38 0.06
C GLU A 4 -8.46 7.18 1.57
N ARG A 5 -9.53 6.66 2.18
CA ARG A 5 -9.54 6.34 3.61
C ARG A 5 -8.55 5.22 3.97
N PHE A 6 -8.33 4.28 3.05
CA PHE A 6 -7.33 3.24 3.25
C PHE A 6 -5.92 3.82 3.15
N LYS A 7 -5.67 4.78 2.26
CA LYS A 7 -4.39 5.52 2.19
C LYS A 7 -4.13 6.31 3.46
N ASP A 8 -5.15 6.99 3.99
CA ASP A 8 -5.08 7.69 5.29
C ASP A 8 -4.67 6.71 6.40
N TRP A 9 -5.42 5.61 6.53
CA TRP A 9 -5.18 4.59 7.54
C TRP A 9 -3.80 3.95 7.41
N LEU A 10 -3.38 3.55 6.19
CA LEU A 10 -2.08 2.94 5.97
C LEU A 10 -0.94 3.90 6.29
N ALA A 11 -1.06 5.17 5.93
CA ALA A 11 -0.06 6.18 6.27
C ALA A 11 0.07 6.36 7.79
N GLU A 12 -1.04 6.34 8.53
CA GLU A 12 -1.03 6.36 9.99
C GLU A 12 -0.32 5.13 10.58
N GLN A 13 -0.68 3.92 10.12
CA GLN A 13 -0.06 2.67 10.59
C GLN A 13 1.45 2.59 10.33
N LEU A 14 1.91 3.15 9.21
CA LEU A 14 3.34 3.21 8.90
C LEU A 14 4.07 4.22 9.78
N ARG A 15 3.48 5.40 10.02
CA ARG A 15 4.06 6.42 10.91
C ARG A 15 4.16 5.94 12.36
N GLU A 16 3.15 5.21 12.85
CA GLU A 16 3.19 4.57 14.17
C GLU A 16 4.37 3.61 14.34
N ARG A 17 4.87 3.05 13.22
CA ARG A 17 6.04 2.17 13.17
C ARG A 17 7.36 2.92 12.93
N GLY A 18 7.35 4.25 12.98
CA GLY A 18 8.53 5.09 12.75
C GLY A 18 8.95 5.18 11.29
N VAL A 19 8.07 4.83 10.34
CA VAL A 19 8.34 4.92 8.91
C VAL A 19 7.93 6.30 8.40
N GLU A 20 8.83 6.97 7.68
CA GLU A 20 8.51 8.25 7.04
C GLU A 20 7.63 8.01 5.81
N VAL A 21 6.46 8.66 5.79
CA VAL A 21 5.46 8.51 4.72
C VAL A 21 4.97 9.88 4.25
N GLU A 22 5.13 10.12 2.96
CA GLU A 22 4.69 11.32 2.26
C GLU A 22 3.63 10.98 1.21
N ARG A 23 2.84 11.98 0.81
CA ARG A 23 1.98 11.87 -0.37
C ARG A 23 2.67 12.41 -1.59
N TYR A 24 2.48 11.74 -2.71
CA TYR A 24 2.90 12.25 -4.00
C TYR A 24 1.75 12.21 -4.99
N GLN A 25 1.75 13.16 -5.92
CA GLN A 25 0.77 13.21 -6.99
C GLN A 25 1.16 12.22 -8.09
N VAL A 26 0.21 11.36 -8.47
CA VAL A 26 0.38 10.38 -9.55
C VAL A 26 -0.21 10.91 -10.86
N ASP A 27 -1.36 11.56 -10.75
CA ASP A 27 -2.12 12.13 -11.86
C ASP A 27 -3.01 13.28 -11.33
N ASP A 28 -3.78 13.93 -12.18
CA ASP A 28 -4.68 15.01 -11.78
C ASP A 28 -5.73 14.54 -10.76
N GLY A 29 -5.66 15.11 -9.55
CA GLY A 29 -6.50 14.71 -8.41
C GLY A 29 -6.21 13.34 -7.79
N ILE A 30 -5.20 12.60 -8.25
CA ILE A 30 -4.83 11.27 -7.72
C ILE A 30 -3.52 11.37 -6.95
N THR A 31 -3.55 11.02 -5.66
CA THR A 31 -2.36 10.95 -4.80
C THR A 31 -2.14 9.55 -4.26
N ASP A 32 -0.88 9.15 -4.10
CA ASP A 32 -0.48 7.87 -3.52
C ASP A 32 0.61 8.09 -2.44
N LEU A 33 1.11 7.02 -1.83
CA LEU A 33 2.05 7.10 -0.71
C LEU A 33 3.48 6.81 -1.17
N ALA A 34 4.41 7.67 -0.78
CA ALA A 34 5.85 7.42 -0.84
C ALA A 34 6.35 7.09 0.56
N VAL A 35 7.13 6.03 0.68
CA VAL A 35 7.70 5.54 1.92
C VAL A 35 9.21 5.66 1.83
N LYS A 36 9.82 6.39 2.75
CA LYS A 36 11.28 6.50 2.81
C LYS A 36 11.82 5.48 3.80
N GLY A 37 12.68 4.60 3.30
CA GLY A 37 13.45 3.67 4.11
C GLY A 37 14.65 4.39 4.72
N GLY A 38 14.90 4.15 6.01
CA GLY A 38 16.11 4.65 6.67
C GLY A 38 17.40 4.04 6.10
N SER A 39 18.52 4.55 6.58
CA SER A 39 19.92 4.18 6.29
C SER A 39 20.42 4.35 4.85
N ASP A 40 19.62 3.98 3.85
CA ASP A 40 20.04 3.92 2.43
C ASP A 40 19.31 4.92 1.51
N ASP A 41 18.57 5.89 2.08
CA ASP A 41 17.82 6.92 1.34
C ASP A 41 16.83 6.34 0.29
N ALA A 42 16.43 5.08 0.49
CA ALA A 42 15.62 4.33 -0.46
C ALA A 42 14.15 4.77 -0.40
N GLU A 43 13.60 5.26 -1.51
CA GLU A 43 12.19 5.62 -1.63
C GLU A 43 11.38 4.48 -2.28
N LEU A 44 10.34 4.02 -1.59
CA LEU A 44 9.35 3.06 -2.10
C LEU A 44 8.04 3.79 -2.40
N ARG A 45 7.64 3.80 -3.67
CA ARG A 45 6.34 4.37 -4.09
C ARG A 45 5.27 3.30 -4.09
N LEU A 46 4.24 3.49 -3.28
CA LEU A 46 3.10 2.60 -3.13
C LEU A 46 1.93 3.12 -3.95
N ARG A 47 1.64 2.48 -5.09
CA ARG A 47 0.45 2.78 -5.89
C ARG A 47 -0.75 1.96 -5.41
N ILE A 48 -1.81 2.61 -4.93
CA ILE A 48 -2.97 1.94 -4.33
C ILE A 48 -4.21 2.17 -5.21
N VAL A 49 -4.47 1.20 -6.08
CA VAL A 49 -5.53 1.29 -7.11
C VAL A 49 -6.89 0.71 -6.68
N ARG A 50 -6.93 -0.18 -5.68
CA ARG A 50 -8.16 -0.76 -5.14
C ARG A 50 -7.97 -1.34 -3.73
N THR A 51 -9.07 -1.47 -2.99
CA THR A 51 -9.12 -2.22 -1.72
C THR A 51 -9.97 -3.47 -1.91
N SER A 52 -9.51 -4.62 -1.43
CA SER A 52 -10.33 -5.83 -1.42
C SER A 52 -11.49 -5.69 -0.43
N PRO A 53 -12.66 -6.32 -0.69
CA PRO A 53 -13.76 -6.33 0.27
C PRO A 53 -13.34 -6.99 1.59
N ALA A 54 -13.97 -6.57 2.70
CA ALA A 54 -13.62 -6.96 4.07
C ALA A 54 -13.88 -8.44 4.44
N LYS A 55 -14.10 -9.32 3.45
CA LYS A 55 -14.12 -10.78 3.62
C LYS A 55 -12.84 -11.34 3.03
N GLY A 56 -11.73 -11.16 3.76
CA GLY A 56 -10.64 -12.12 3.64
C GLY A 56 -11.16 -13.42 4.23
N GLU A 57 -11.19 -14.49 3.43
CA GLU A 57 -11.32 -15.83 3.98
C GLU A 57 -10.27 -16.05 5.07
N ASN A 58 -10.66 -16.75 6.13
CA ASN A 58 -9.92 -16.92 7.37
C ASN A 58 -8.43 -17.21 7.14
N HIS A 59 -7.57 -16.37 7.72
CA HIS A 59 -6.10 -16.52 7.75
C HIS A 59 -5.61 -17.62 8.73
N ASP A 60 -6.47 -18.59 9.07
CA ASP A 60 -6.09 -19.81 9.81
C ASP A 60 -5.98 -21.05 8.88
N ALA A 61 -6.21 -20.88 7.58
CA ALA A 61 -6.00 -21.95 6.60
C ALA A 61 -4.55 -21.94 6.09
N GLU A 62 -3.89 -23.09 6.20
CA GLU A 62 -2.58 -23.43 5.63
C GLU A 62 -2.33 -22.70 4.31
N GLU A 63 -1.15 -22.06 4.16
CA GLU A 63 -0.70 -21.26 3.00
C GLU A 63 -1.46 -21.58 1.70
N GLN A 64 -2.62 -20.95 1.53
CA GLN A 64 -3.29 -20.94 0.24
C GLN A 64 -2.61 -19.87 -0.58
N VAL A 65 -1.70 -20.31 -1.44
CA VAL A 65 -1.20 -19.55 -2.58
C VAL A 65 -2.40 -19.15 -3.42
N THR A 66 -2.98 -18.00 -3.09
CA THR A 66 -4.10 -17.43 -3.80
C THR A 66 -3.52 -16.87 -5.09
N THR A 67 -3.79 -17.55 -6.21
CA THR A 67 -3.47 -17.03 -7.53
C THR A 67 -4.25 -15.73 -7.73
N ARG A 68 -3.55 -14.61 -7.56
CA ARG A 68 -4.11 -13.26 -7.60
C ARG A 68 -4.60 -12.95 -9.01
N GLU A 69 -5.83 -12.44 -9.13
CA GLU A 69 -6.35 -11.98 -10.42
C GLU A 69 -5.46 -10.86 -11.00
N PRO A 70 -5.20 -10.87 -12.32
CA PRO A 70 -4.46 -9.81 -13.00
C PRO A 70 -5.02 -8.43 -12.62
N GLY A 71 -4.20 -7.58 -12.00
CA GLY A 71 -4.56 -6.21 -11.59
C GLY A 71 -4.77 -5.97 -10.09
N THR A 72 -4.53 -6.95 -9.19
CA THR A 72 -4.55 -6.77 -7.71
C THR A 72 -3.15 -6.47 -7.13
N THR A 73 -2.26 -5.83 -7.90
CA THR A 73 -0.85 -5.71 -7.50
C THR A 73 -0.56 -4.38 -6.80
N ILE A 74 0.14 -4.45 -5.66
CA ILE A 74 0.94 -3.33 -5.16
C ILE A 74 2.22 -3.33 -5.99
N GLU A 75 2.36 -2.37 -6.89
CA GLU A 75 3.58 -2.23 -7.71
C GLU A 75 4.66 -1.53 -6.90
N ILE A 76 5.77 -2.22 -6.64
CA ILE A 76 6.91 -1.68 -5.93
C ILE A 76 7.96 -1.27 -6.97
N THR A 77 8.13 0.03 -7.19
CA THR A 77 9.23 0.56 -8.01
C THR A 77 10.36 0.99 -7.09
N ARG A 78 11.54 0.39 -7.24
CA ARG A 78 12.78 0.82 -6.58
C ARG A 78 13.54 1.75 -7.53
N ARG A 79 13.98 2.90 -7.04
CA ARG A 79 14.90 3.80 -7.77
C ARG A 79 16.24 3.84 -7.06
#